data_AF-A0A4U7EC95-F1
#
_entry.id   AF-A0A4U7EC95-F1
#
_cell.length_a   1.000
_cell.length_b   1.000
_cell.length_c   1.000
_cell.angle_alpha   90.00
_cell.angle_beta   90.00
_cell.angle_gamma   90.00
#
_symmetry.space_group_name_H-M   'P 1'
#
loop_
_entity.id
_entity.type
_entity.pdbx_description
1 polymer ?
#
loop_
_entity_poly.entity_id
_entity_poly.type
_entity_poly.pdbx_seq_one_letter_code
_entity_poly.pdbx_strand_id
1 'polypeptide(L)'
;MFARRRRGTEGVGSDTSSTPSDHDHDADPVTDHVHENSWSANLEGPEHADDRDLLVRQAIEAVEHTAAGNHVNLVTHGDNDHPETYLVDALESELGGDLDWEYVEQCGCGGHVVRVRV
;
A
#
# COMPACT_ATOMS: atom_id res chain seq x y z
N MET A 1 48.90 19.85 39.01
CA MET A 1 47.57 20.26 38.49
C MET A 1 47.47 19.80 37.04
N PHE A 2 46.70 18.74 36.78
CA PHE A 2 46.47 18.25 35.41
C PHE A 2 45.22 18.92 34.85
N ALA A 3 45.39 19.75 33.82
CA ALA A 3 44.30 20.32 33.04
C ALA A 3 43.99 19.42 31.84
N ARG A 4 42.69 19.22 31.63
CA ARG A 4 42.01 18.30 30.73
C ARG A 4 42.11 18.70 29.24
N ARG A 5 42.15 17.64 28.40
CA ARG A 5 41.32 17.39 27.19
C ARG A 5 41.58 18.26 25.95
N ARG A 6 41.91 17.64 24.80
CA ARG A 6 40.97 17.23 23.72
C ARG A 6 41.66 16.24 22.74
N ARG A 7 41.18 14.99 22.69
CA ARG A 7 41.13 14.18 21.44
C ARG A 7 39.93 14.74 20.65
N GLY A 8 39.92 14.85 19.32
CA GLY A 8 40.48 13.97 18.31
C GLY A 8 39.29 13.58 17.42
N THR A 9 39.32 14.07 16.19
CA THR A 9 38.45 13.86 15.03
C THR A 9 37.66 12.54 14.95
N GLU A 10 36.37 12.62 14.62
CA GLU A 10 35.62 11.55 13.94
C GLU A 10 34.63 12.22 12.96
N GLY A 11 34.76 11.89 11.68
CA GLY A 11 33.74 12.13 10.67
C GLY A 11 33.05 10.80 10.38
N VAL A 12 31.72 10.84 10.23
CA VAL A 12 30.87 9.92 9.48
C VAL A 12 29.51 10.61 9.49
N GLY A 13 28.92 10.99 8.36
CA GLY A 13 28.30 10.07 7.42
C GLY A 13 26.79 10.32 7.54
N SER A 14 26.20 10.90 6.50
CA SER A 14 24.74 10.94 6.32
C SER A 14 24.16 9.54 6.50
N ASP A 15 23.09 9.41 7.27
CA ASP A 15 21.99 8.56 6.82
C ASP A 15 20.68 8.99 7.49
N THR A 16 19.72 9.21 6.61
CA THR A 16 18.33 9.55 6.85
C THR A 16 17.68 8.43 7.65
N SER A 17 17.55 8.57 8.97
CA SER A 17 16.59 7.73 9.71
C SER A 17 15.22 8.38 9.57
N SER A 18 14.64 8.24 8.38
CA SER A 18 13.18 8.25 8.25
C SER A 18 12.71 7.08 9.09
N THR A 19 12.13 7.38 10.24
CA THR A 19 11.31 6.43 11.00
C THR A 19 10.36 5.76 10.01
N PRO A 20 10.32 4.42 9.91
CA PRO A 20 9.23 3.77 9.21
C PRO A 20 7.97 4.17 9.99
N SER A 21 7.09 4.95 9.36
CA SER A 21 5.81 5.26 9.96
C SER A 21 5.08 3.95 10.18
N ASP A 22 4.74 3.65 11.44
CA ASP A 22 3.79 2.61 11.80
C ASP A 22 2.44 2.93 11.13
N HIS A 23 2.29 2.50 9.88
CA HIS A 23 1.02 2.46 9.14
C HIS A 23 0.61 0.99 9.01
N ASP A 24 0.55 0.31 10.16
CA ASP A 24 -0.02 -1.04 10.23
C ASP A 24 -1.55 -0.87 10.25
N HIS A 25 -2.10 -0.50 9.10
CA HIS A 25 -3.48 -0.81 8.80
C HIS A 25 -3.59 -2.34 8.79
N ASP A 26 -4.65 -2.94 9.35
CA ASP A 26 -4.91 -4.39 9.37
C ASP A 26 -5.07 -4.94 7.92
N ALA A 27 -3.98 -4.94 7.16
CA ALA A 27 -3.89 -5.22 5.75
C ALA A 27 -2.72 -6.14 5.48
N ASP A 28 -3.02 -7.24 4.82
CA ASP A 28 -2.08 -8.30 4.51
C ASP A 28 -1.36 -8.00 3.18
N PRO A 29 -0.12 -8.45 3.01
CA PRO A 29 0.55 -8.38 1.71
C PRO A 29 -0.24 -9.17 0.66
N VAL A 30 -0.14 -8.75 -0.60
CA VAL A 30 -0.72 -9.52 -1.72
C VAL A 30 -0.05 -10.89 -1.82
N THR A 31 -0.86 -11.94 -1.95
CA THR A 31 -0.41 -13.34 -1.96
C THR A 31 -0.91 -14.08 -3.19
N ASP A 32 -0.36 -15.28 -3.41
CA ASP A 32 -0.71 -16.20 -4.51
C ASP A 32 -1.73 -17.28 -4.09
N HIS A 33 -2.29 -17.17 -2.89
CA HIS A 33 -3.31 -18.09 -2.38
C HIS A 33 -4.67 -17.40 -2.30
N VAL A 34 -5.72 -18.17 -2.55
CA VAL A 34 -7.10 -17.65 -2.46
C VAL A 34 -7.48 -17.42 -1.00
N HIS A 35 -7.97 -16.23 -0.72
CA HIS A 35 -8.56 -15.84 0.56
C HIS A 35 -10.03 -16.22 0.60
N GLU A 36 -10.39 -17.10 1.54
CA GLU A 36 -11.76 -17.60 1.73
C GLU A 36 -12.66 -16.66 2.56
N ASN A 37 -12.08 -15.56 3.08
CA ASN A 37 -12.78 -14.53 3.84
C ASN A 37 -12.47 -13.16 3.23
N SER A 38 -13.27 -12.15 3.61
CA SER A 38 -12.95 -10.77 3.24
C SER A 38 -11.69 -10.29 3.97
N TRP A 39 -10.85 -9.54 3.27
CA TRP A 39 -9.53 -9.14 3.75
C TRP A 39 -9.14 -7.75 3.19
N SER A 40 -8.00 -7.22 3.64
CA SER A 40 -7.45 -5.96 3.14
C SER A 40 -6.08 -6.24 2.54
N ALA A 41 -5.84 -5.80 1.31
CA ALA A 41 -4.57 -5.89 0.63
C ALA A 41 -3.74 -4.62 0.85
N ASN A 42 -2.53 -4.80 1.38
CA ASN A 42 -1.61 -3.70 1.61
C ASN A 42 -0.89 -3.32 0.30
N LEU A 43 -1.25 -2.16 -0.24
CA LEU A 43 -0.62 -1.48 -1.38
C LEU A 43 -0.11 -0.09 -0.96
N GLU A 44 0.21 0.09 0.33
CA GLU A 44 0.71 1.33 0.92
C GLU A 44 2.24 1.38 1.00
N GLY A 45 2.92 0.30 0.64
CA GLY A 45 4.39 0.26 0.63
C GLY A 45 5.00 1.29 -0.34
N PRO A 46 6.22 1.79 -0.08
CA PRO A 46 6.91 2.76 -0.93
C PRO A 46 7.08 2.28 -2.38
N GLU A 47 7.22 0.97 -2.60
CA GLU A 47 7.25 0.38 -3.94
C GLU A 47 5.99 0.67 -4.76
N HIS A 48 4.83 0.82 -4.13
CA HIS A 48 3.56 1.15 -4.78
C HIS A 48 3.39 2.65 -5.03
N ALA A 49 4.09 3.50 -4.27
CA ALA A 49 4.18 4.92 -4.57
C ALA A 49 5.10 5.18 -5.77
N ASP A 50 6.22 4.46 -5.84
CA ASP A 50 7.23 4.64 -6.89
C ASP A 50 6.84 3.94 -8.21
N ASP A 51 6.05 2.87 -8.15
CA ASP A 51 5.63 2.08 -9.31
C ASP A 51 4.12 1.83 -9.31
N ARG A 52 3.40 2.65 -10.07
CA ARG A 52 1.95 2.55 -10.22
C ARG A 52 1.50 1.32 -11.02
N ASP A 53 2.34 0.82 -11.94
CA ASP A 53 2.01 -0.39 -12.70
C ASP A 53 2.09 -1.62 -11.79
N LEU A 54 3.07 -1.65 -10.88
CA LEU A 54 3.14 -2.64 -9.80
C LEU A 54 1.89 -2.60 -8.92
N LEU A 55 1.48 -1.41 -8.46
CA LEU A 55 0.27 -1.24 -7.65
C LEU A 55 -0.96 -1.82 -8.36
N VAL A 56 -1.20 -1.43 -9.62
CA VAL A 56 -2.36 -1.90 -10.40
C VAL A 56 -2.32 -3.41 -10.57
N ARG A 57 -1.16 -3.98 -10.93
CA ARG A 57 -1.01 -5.43 -11.09
C ARG A 57 -1.33 -6.18 -9.80
N GLN A 58 -0.81 -5.72 -8.67
CA GLN A 58 -1.04 -6.38 -7.39
C GLN A 58 -2.45 -6.17 -6.85
N ALA A 59 -3.10 -5.06 -7.18
CA ALA A 59 -4.52 -4.88 -6.93
C ALA A 59 -5.39 -5.89 -7.69
N ILE A 60 -5.08 -6.12 -8.97
CA ILE A 60 -5.74 -7.16 -9.79
C ILE A 60 -5.51 -8.53 -9.14
N GLU A 61 -4.26 -8.88 -8.82
CA GLU A 61 -3.92 -10.14 -8.15
C GLU A 61 -4.69 -10.31 -6.83
N ALA A 62 -4.85 -9.25 -6.03
CA ALA A 62 -5.60 -9.32 -4.78
C ALA A 62 -7.09 -9.63 -5.00
N VAL A 63 -7.70 -9.06 -6.04
CA VAL A 63 -9.10 -9.37 -6.39
C VAL A 63 -9.22 -10.80 -6.92
N GLU A 64 -8.32 -11.24 -7.81
CA GLU A 64 -8.31 -12.61 -8.34
C GLU A 64 -8.11 -13.67 -7.24
N HIS A 65 -7.32 -13.35 -6.21
CA HIS A 65 -7.09 -14.21 -5.06
C HIS A 65 -8.11 -14.01 -3.93
N THR A 66 -9.31 -13.53 -4.24
CA THR A 66 -10.43 -13.44 -3.29
C THR A 66 -11.54 -14.40 -3.71
N ALA A 67 -11.99 -15.27 -2.80
CA ALA A 67 -13.08 -16.20 -3.10
C ALA A 67 -14.41 -15.47 -3.27
N ALA A 68 -15.25 -15.93 -4.21
CA ALA A 68 -16.58 -15.36 -4.46
C ALA A 68 -17.45 -15.31 -3.19
N GLY A 69 -18.24 -14.23 -3.07
CA GLY A 69 -19.03 -13.90 -1.88
C GLY A 69 -18.26 -13.08 -0.84
N ASN A 70 -17.00 -12.72 -1.09
CA ASN A 70 -16.17 -11.89 -0.24
C ASN A 70 -15.82 -10.55 -0.90
N HIS A 71 -15.11 -9.70 -0.16
CA HIS A 71 -14.52 -8.48 -0.69
C HIS A 71 -13.06 -8.34 -0.27
N VAL A 72 -12.32 -7.58 -1.06
CA VAL A 72 -10.98 -7.11 -0.70
C VAL A 72 -10.98 -5.59 -0.58
N ASN A 73 -10.41 -5.06 0.49
CA ASN A 73 -10.08 -3.64 0.60
C ASN A 73 -8.68 -3.41 0.04
N LEU A 74 -8.57 -2.72 -1.07
CA LEU A 74 -7.30 -2.27 -1.66
C LEU A 74 -6.87 -1.00 -0.94
N VAL A 75 -5.83 -1.09 -0.12
CA VAL A 75 -5.32 0.02 0.69
C VAL A 75 -4.10 0.61 -0.02
N THR A 76 -4.26 1.77 -0.65
CA THR A 76 -3.27 2.37 -1.57
C THR A 76 -2.47 3.49 -0.91
N HIS A 77 -1.22 3.66 -1.31
CA HIS A 77 -0.35 4.74 -0.81
C HIS A 77 -0.93 6.13 -1.11
N GLY A 78 -0.82 7.06 -0.15
CA GLY A 78 -1.32 8.43 -0.27
C GLY A 78 -0.51 9.38 -1.16
N ASP A 79 0.58 8.92 -1.76
CA ASP A 79 1.39 9.72 -2.69
C ASP A 79 0.88 9.56 -4.13
N ASN A 80 0.02 8.56 -4.36
CA ASN A 80 -0.73 8.43 -5.59
C ASN A 80 -1.95 9.36 -5.58
N ASP A 81 -2.45 9.70 -6.78
CA ASP A 81 -3.72 10.41 -6.94
C ASP A 81 -4.90 9.58 -6.37
N HIS A 82 -6.11 10.15 -6.40
CA HIS A 82 -7.31 9.39 -5.99
C HIS A 82 -7.46 8.11 -6.84
N PRO A 83 -7.71 6.92 -6.26
CA PRO A 83 -7.72 5.64 -6.97
C PRO A 83 -8.67 5.58 -8.18
N GLU A 84 -9.80 6.28 -8.12
CA GLU A 84 -10.73 6.41 -9.25
C GLU A 84 -10.07 6.92 -10.54
N THR A 85 -8.96 7.65 -10.44
CA THR A 85 -8.28 8.24 -11.61
C THR A 85 -7.36 7.29 -12.36
N TYR A 86 -7.00 6.15 -11.77
CA TYR A 86 -6.03 5.23 -12.36
C TYR A 86 -6.31 3.74 -12.10
N LEU A 87 -6.91 3.40 -10.96
CA LEU A 87 -7.06 2.02 -10.51
C LEU A 87 -8.38 1.41 -10.97
N VAL A 88 -9.49 2.13 -10.80
CA VAL A 88 -10.84 1.62 -11.09
C VAL A 88 -10.97 1.20 -12.56
N ASP A 89 -10.65 2.11 -13.49
CA ASP A 89 -10.72 1.82 -14.93
C ASP A 89 -9.83 0.63 -15.32
N ALA A 90 -8.66 0.49 -14.67
CA ALA A 90 -7.76 -0.63 -14.92
C ALA A 90 -8.35 -1.96 -14.41
N LEU A 91 -8.95 -1.97 -13.23
CA LEU A 91 -9.62 -3.14 -12.68
C LEU A 91 -10.82 -3.57 -13.56
N GLU A 92 -11.67 -2.63 -13.97
CA GLU A 92 -12.81 -2.93 -14.85
C GLU A 92 -12.36 -3.44 -16.23
N SER A 93 -11.25 -2.91 -16.77
CA SER A 93 -10.69 -3.37 -18.04
C SER A 93 -10.18 -4.81 -17.97
N GLU A 94 -9.48 -5.17 -16.89
CA GLU A 94 -8.83 -6.48 -16.77
C GLU A 94 -9.75 -7.57 -16.21
N LEU A 95 -10.61 -7.24 -15.24
CA LEU A 95 -11.48 -8.19 -14.55
C LEU A 95 -12.90 -8.27 -15.16
N GLY A 96 -13.28 -7.29 -15.97
CA GLY A 96 -14.58 -7.22 -16.63
C GLY A 96 -15.41 -6.00 -16.21
N GLY A 97 -16.22 -5.51 -17.15
CA GLY A 97 -16.84 -4.16 -17.10
C GLY A 97 -18.05 -3.96 -16.19
N ASP A 98 -18.25 -4.78 -15.16
CA ASP A 98 -19.30 -4.60 -14.15
C ASP A 98 -18.76 -4.96 -12.75
N LEU A 99 -17.55 -4.51 -12.43
CA LEU A 99 -16.95 -4.73 -11.12
C LEU A 99 -17.76 -3.99 -10.03
N ASP A 100 -18.16 -4.70 -8.96
CA ASP A 100 -18.82 -4.06 -7.81
C ASP A 100 -17.77 -3.51 -6.86
N TRP A 101 -17.52 -2.20 -6.95
CA TRP A 101 -16.56 -1.49 -6.13
C TRP A 101 -17.17 -0.29 -5.41
N GLU A 102 -16.58 0.06 -4.27
CA GLU A 102 -16.91 1.28 -3.53
C GLU A 102 -15.64 1.95 -3.01
N TYR A 103 -15.58 3.28 -3.11
CA TYR A 103 -14.60 4.06 -2.34
C TYR A 103 -15.04 4.11 -0.88
N VAL A 104 -14.18 3.64 0.04
CA VAL A 104 -14.52 3.54 1.47
C VAL A 104 -14.12 4.81 2.21
N GLU A 105 -12.82 5.14 2.20
CA GLU A 105 -12.30 6.30 2.94
C GLU A 105 -10.88 6.70 2.48
N GLN A 106 -10.45 7.88 2.95
CA GLN A 106 -9.04 8.26 3.00
C GLN A 106 -8.54 8.10 4.43
N CYS A 107 -7.48 7.33 4.62
CA CYS A 107 -6.84 7.11 5.90
C CYS A 107 -6.07 8.37 6.36
N GLY A 108 -5.80 8.49 7.67
CA GLY A 108 -5.08 9.64 8.24
C GLY A 108 -3.62 9.77 7.77
N CYS A 109 -3.04 8.71 7.19
CA CYS A 109 -1.74 8.72 6.53
C CYS A 109 -1.78 9.33 5.11
N GLY A 110 -2.98 9.60 4.57
CA GLY A 110 -3.21 10.05 3.21
C GLY A 110 -3.56 8.91 2.24
N GLY A 111 -3.34 7.66 2.62
CA GLY A 111 -3.71 6.47 1.82
C GLY A 111 -5.21 6.36 1.57
N HIS A 112 -5.59 5.64 0.52
CA HIS A 112 -6.98 5.51 0.08
C HIS A 112 -7.43 4.06 0.08
N VAL A 113 -8.67 3.81 0.52
CA VAL A 113 -9.27 2.48 0.57
C VAL A 113 -10.37 2.36 -0.48
N VAL A 114 -10.19 1.40 -1.41
CA VAL A 114 -11.21 0.97 -2.36
C VAL A 114 -11.61 -0.46 -2.04
N ARG A 115 -12.89 -0.74 -1.87
CA ARG A 115 -13.37 -2.10 -1.69
C ARG A 115 -13.92 -2.67 -2.99
N VAL A 116 -13.51 -3.88 -3.32
CA VAL A 116 -13.98 -4.65 -4.49
C VAL A 116 -14.65 -5.93 -4.02
N ARG A 117 -15.85 -6.24 -4.52
CA ARG A 117 -16.60 -7.47 -4.23
C ARG A 117 -16.42 -8.49 -5.36
N VAL A 118 -16.25 -9.76 -4.97
CA VAL A 118 -16.08 -10.92 -5.87
C VAL A 118 -17.27 -11.88 -5.73
#